data_AF-A0AAT9HSR9-F1
#
_entry.id   AF-A0AAT9HSR9-F1
#
_cell.length_a   1.000
_cell.length_b   1.000
_cell.length_c   1.000
_cell.angle_alpha   90.00
_cell.angle_beta   90.00
_cell.angle_gamma   90.00
#
_symmetry.space_group_name_H-M   'P 1'
#
loop_
_entity.id
_entity.type
_entity.pdbx_description
1 polymer ?
#
loop_
_entity_poly.entity_id
_entity_poly.type
_entity_poly.pdbx_seq_one_letter_code
_entity_poly.pdbx_strand_id
1 'polypeptide(L)'
;MADELGTLKPGNLRRESTRPQHLTELAVATYNVENLDPSDDTFAAHAAAIVHNLRSPDIVSLEEIQDDNGATDDGTVGAGRTMATLIDAIEAAGGPRYDWRSIDPADKQDGGEPGGNIRQAFLFNPERVSFTDRAGGDATTPTGITKIRGKAALTLSPAVSTRAPRPSPTAASRWPASSPSGAARSSSSPTTSPPRAATRA
;
A
#
# COMPACT_ATOMS: atom_id res chain seq x y z
N MET A 1 40.42 8.52 -6.28
CA MET A 1 39.10 8.95 -6.75
C MET A 1 38.99 8.47 -8.18
N ALA A 2 37.93 7.76 -8.53
CA ALA A 2 37.71 7.25 -9.88
C ALA A 2 36.60 8.13 -10.47
N ASP A 3 37.02 9.14 -11.22
CA ASP A 3 36.14 10.25 -11.62
C ASP A 3 35.59 10.06 -13.05
N GLU A 4 35.80 8.88 -13.63
CA GLU A 4 35.45 8.57 -15.01
C GLU A 4 34.62 7.28 -15.07
N LEU A 5 33.32 7.43 -15.35
CA LEU A 5 32.45 6.32 -15.68
C LEU A 5 32.80 5.84 -17.10
N GLY A 6 32.94 4.53 -17.27
CA GLY A 6 33.19 3.93 -18.58
C GLY A 6 32.06 4.21 -19.58
N THR A 7 32.37 4.21 -20.88
CA THR A 7 31.39 4.44 -21.93
C THR A 7 30.34 3.33 -21.95
N LEU A 8 29.06 3.71 -21.89
CA LEU A 8 27.94 2.77 -22.02
C LEU A 8 28.04 2.04 -23.36
N LYS A 9 28.17 0.71 -23.32
CA LYS A 9 28.06 -0.14 -24.50
C LYS A 9 26.63 -0.67 -24.58
N PRO A 10 25.87 -0.37 -25.64
CA PRO A 10 24.54 -0.94 -25.81
C PRO A 10 24.62 -2.47 -25.87
N GLY A 11 24.01 -3.15 -24.92
CA GLY A 11 23.59 -4.53 -25.12
C GLY A 11 22.32 -4.49 -25.97
N ASN A 12 22.17 -5.38 -26.95
CA ASN A 12 20.95 -5.50 -27.78
C ASN A 12 19.74 -6.03 -26.96
N LEU A 13 19.52 -5.47 -25.78
CA LEU A 13 18.47 -5.82 -24.84
C LEU A 13 17.17 -5.14 -25.29
N ARG A 14 16.09 -5.91 -25.25
CA ARG A 14 14.74 -5.40 -25.46
C ARG A 14 14.10 -5.24 -24.10
N ARG A 15 13.27 -4.21 -23.93
CA ARG A 15 12.44 -4.08 -22.72
C ARG A 15 11.55 -5.30 -22.60
N GLU A 16 11.47 -5.86 -21.40
CA GLU A 16 10.60 -6.98 -21.11
C GLU A 16 9.13 -6.59 -21.26
N SER A 17 8.29 -7.57 -21.57
CA SER A 17 6.83 -7.38 -21.63
C SER A 17 6.14 -8.62 -21.12
N THR A 18 4.96 -8.45 -20.53
CA THR A 18 4.08 -9.55 -20.13
C THR A 18 2.94 -9.75 -21.14
N ARG A 19 2.14 -10.81 -20.92
CA ARG A 19 0.86 -11.02 -21.61
C ARG A 19 -0.28 -10.29 -20.89
N PRO A 20 -1.37 -9.94 -21.59
CA PRO A 20 -2.59 -9.50 -20.92
C PRO A 20 -3.15 -10.57 -19.96
N GLN A 21 -3.76 -10.12 -18.87
CA GLN A 21 -4.51 -10.96 -17.95
C GLN A 21 -5.82 -11.46 -18.57
N HIS A 22 -6.22 -12.67 -18.21
CA HIS A 22 -7.54 -13.19 -18.57
C HIS A 22 -8.66 -12.55 -17.72
N LEU A 23 -9.91 -12.72 -18.14
CA LEU A 23 -11.07 -12.18 -17.42
C LEU A 23 -11.20 -12.67 -15.98
N THR A 24 -10.68 -13.86 -15.67
CA THR A 24 -10.73 -14.49 -14.34
C THR A 24 -9.40 -14.38 -13.56
N GLU A 25 -8.43 -13.64 -14.10
CA GLU A 25 -7.13 -13.40 -13.45
C GLU A 25 -7.08 -11.98 -12.92
N LEU A 26 -6.29 -11.74 -11.86
CA LEU A 26 -5.95 -10.41 -11.38
C LEU A 26 -4.49 -10.12 -11.73
N ALA A 27 -4.24 -9.03 -12.48
CA ALA A 27 -2.89 -8.54 -12.71
C ALA A 27 -2.51 -7.46 -11.69
N VAL A 28 -1.37 -7.66 -11.03
CA VAL A 28 -0.80 -6.72 -10.06
C VAL A 28 0.66 -6.47 -10.45
N ALA A 29 1.07 -5.21 -10.45
CA ALA A 29 2.46 -4.82 -10.68
C ALA A 29 2.95 -3.82 -9.63
N THR A 30 4.26 -3.81 -9.39
CA THR A 30 4.97 -2.69 -8.76
C THR A 30 5.77 -1.99 -9.85
N TYR A 31 5.80 -0.66 -9.83
CA TYR A 31 6.47 0.13 -10.86
C TYR A 31 7.02 1.42 -10.27
N ASN A 32 8.32 1.64 -10.43
CA ASN A 32 9.00 2.85 -9.98
C ASN A 32 8.99 3.88 -11.12
N VAL A 33 8.62 5.12 -10.79
CA VAL A 33 8.52 6.23 -11.74
C VAL A 33 9.64 7.27 -11.60
N GLU A 34 10.66 6.99 -10.79
CA GLU A 34 11.90 7.77 -10.71
C GLU A 34 11.71 9.23 -10.29
N ASN A 35 11.08 9.45 -9.12
CA ASN A 35 10.76 10.75 -8.53
C ASN A 35 9.83 11.65 -9.36
N LEU A 36 8.94 11.05 -10.14
CA LEU A 36 8.08 11.75 -11.10
C LEU A 36 7.33 12.93 -10.48
N ASP A 37 7.48 14.10 -11.10
CA ASP A 37 6.76 15.34 -10.79
C ASP A 37 6.32 16.07 -12.09
N PRO A 38 5.45 17.10 -12.03
CA PRO A 38 4.88 17.72 -13.21
C PRO A 38 5.88 18.42 -14.15
N SER A 39 7.13 18.63 -13.72
CA SER A 39 8.19 19.22 -14.54
C SER A 39 8.93 18.20 -15.42
N ASP A 40 8.74 16.90 -15.18
CA ASP A 40 9.37 15.84 -15.96
C ASP A 40 8.75 15.65 -17.36
N ASP A 41 9.57 15.18 -18.30
CA ASP A 41 9.15 14.83 -19.66
C ASP A 41 8.92 13.32 -19.87
N THR A 42 9.04 12.52 -18.79
CA THR A 42 9.03 11.05 -18.82
C THR A 42 7.63 10.42 -18.71
N PHE A 43 6.57 11.21 -18.46
CA PHE A 43 5.19 10.72 -18.29
C PHE A 43 4.74 9.77 -19.42
N ALA A 44 5.00 10.15 -20.67
CA ALA A 44 4.64 9.34 -21.83
C ALA A 44 5.40 7.99 -21.87
N ALA A 45 6.66 7.98 -21.41
CA ALA A 45 7.46 6.77 -21.35
C ALA A 45 6.97 5.82 -20.24
N HIS A 46 6.64 6.35 -19.06
CA HIS A 46 6.04 5.57 -17.96
C HIS A 46 4.67 5.02 -18.36
N ALA A 47 3.82 5.84 -18.98
CA ALA A 47 2.54 5.42 -19.51
C ALA A 47 2.68 4.29 -20.53
N ALA A 48 3.57 4.44 -21.51
CA ALA A 48 3.84 3.40 -22.50
C ALA A 48 4.34 2.10 -21.85
N ALA A 49 5.20 2.19 -20.83
CA ALA A 49 5.64 1.01 -20.07
C ALA A 49 4.48 0.30 -19.36
N ILE A 50 3.61 1.05 -18.68
CA ILE A 50 2.44 0.49 -17.99
C ILE A 50 1.48 -0.17 -19.00
N VAL A 51 1.17 0.51 -20.10
CA VAL A 51 0.18 0.03 -21.07
C VAL A 51 0.74 -1.11 -21.94
N HIS A 52 1.93 -0.95 -22.49
CA HIS A 52 2.43 -1.86 -23.54
C HIS A 52 3.38 -2.93 -23.01
N ASN A 53 4.19 -2.63 -21.99
CA ASN A 53 5.10 -3.60 -21.39
C ASN A 53 4.38 -4.40 -20.29
N LEU A 54 3.72 -3.73 -19.34
CA LEU A 54 2.99 -4.37 -18.24
C LEU A 54 1.56 -4.80 -18.61
N ARG A 55 1.07 -4.42 -19.80
CA ARG A 55 -0.26 -4.79 -20.34
C ARG A 55 -1.43 -4.28 -19.51
N SER A 56 -1.33 -3.07 -18.97
CA SER A 56 -2.37 -2.42 -18.16
C SER A 56 -2.88 -3.32 -17.02
N PRO A 57 -2.05 -3.58 -15.99
CA PRO A 57 -2.46 -4.38 -14.83
C PRO A 57 -3.73 -3.84 -14.18
N ASP A 58 -4.51 -4.68 -13.52
CA ASP A 58 -5.71 -4.23 -12.80
C ASP A 58 -5.36 -3.32 -11.62
N ILE A 59 -4.16 -3.54 -11.06
CA ILE A 59 -3.60 -2.83 -9.92
C ILE A 59 -2.13 -2.52 -10.20
N VAL A 60 -1.71 -1.28 -9.96
CA VAL A 60 -0.30 -0.88 -9.99
C VAL A 60 0.07 -0.16 -8.69
N SER A 61 1.04 -0.70 -7.96
CA SER A 61 1.71 -0.01 -6.86
C SER A 61 2.84 0.82 -7.43
N LEU A 62 2.67 2.14 -7.44
CA LEU A 62 3.68 3.10 -7.87
C LEU A 62 4.64 3.41 -6.73
N GLU A 63 5.94 3.38 -7.07
CA GLU A 63 7.03 3.85 -6.23
C GLU A 63 7.56 5.16 -6.80
N GLU A 64 8.00 6.02 -5.90
CA GLU A 64 8.66 7.28 -6.22
C GLU A 64 7.79 8.36 -6.91
N ILE A 65 6.55 8.53 -6.43
CA ILE A 65 5.72 9.68 -6.82
C ILE A 65 6.08 10.89 -5.97
N GLN A 66 6.35 12.02 -6.61
CA GLN A 66 6.74 13.26 -5.94
C GLN A 66 5.61 14.30 -5.91
N ASP A 67 5.82 15.36 -5.12
CA ASP A 67 4.91 16.49 -4.93
C ASP A 67 4.57 17.21 -6.24
N ASP A 68 3.46 17.95 -6.22
CA ASP A 68 2.93 18.75 -7.32
C ASP A 68 3.86 19.91 -7.75
N ASN A 69 4.90 20.18 -6.95
CA ASN A 69 5.91 21.22 -7.16
C ASN A 69 7.34 20.65 -7.28
N GLY A 70 7.50 19.33 -7.37
CA GLY A 70 8.80 18.66 -7.45
C GLY A 70 9.67 18.90 -6.21
N ALA A 71 10.94 19.21 -6.42
CA ALA A 71 11.90 19.47 -5.35
C ALA A 71 11.81 20.88 -4.72
N THR A 72 10.77 21.66 -5.04
CA THR A 72 10.64 23.04 -4.53
C THR A 72 10.30 23.02 -3.03
N ASP A 73 11.21 23.55 -2.21
CA ASP A 73 11.04 23.60 -0.75
C ASP A 73 10.11 24.74 -0.30
N ASP A 74 8.79 24.55 -0.46
CA ASP A 74 7.75 25.49 -0.03
C ASP A 74 6.70 24.89 0.93
N GLY A 75 6.89 23.63 1.33
CA GLY A 75 5.98 22.88 2.22
C GLY A 75 4.78 22.24 1.53
N THR A 76 4.73 22.24 0.19
CA THR A 76 3.78 21.41 -0.57
C THR A 76 4.05 19.94 -0.29
N VAL A 77 2.99 19.22 0.08
CA VAL A 77 3.04 17.77 0.31
C VAL A 77 2.04 17.00 -0.55
N GLY A 78 1.32 17.66 -1.47
CA GLY A 78 0.29 17.02 -2.30
C GLY A 78 0.87 16.55 -3.63
N ALA A 79 0.40 15.40 -4.14
CA ALA A 79 0.80 14.84 -5.44
C ALA A 79 -0.38 14.67 -6.44
N GLY A 80 -1.45 15.44 -6.25
CA GLY A 80 -2.68 15.29 -7.03
C GLY A 80 -2.52 15.63 -8.51
N ARG A 81 -1.76 16.69 -8.82
CA ARG A 81 -1.40 17.08 -10.19
C ARG A 81 -0.47 16.06 -10.82
N THR A 82 0.56 15.60 -10.10
CA THR A 82 1.47 14.55 -10.58
C THR A 82 0.68 13.30 -11.00
N MET A 83 -0.22 12.83 -10.13
CA MET A 83 -1.04 11.66 -10.39
C MET A 83 -2.02 11.87 -11.56
N ALA A 84 -2.67 13.03 -11.64
CA ALA A 84 -3.57 13.35 -12.75
C ALA A 84 -2.82 13.32 -14.09
N THR A 85 -1.64 13.93 -14.18
CA THR A 85 -0.82 13.94 -15.40
C THR A 85 -0.40 12.52 -15.82
N LEU A 86 -0.03 11.65 -14.88
CA LEU A 86 0.31 10.26 -15.18
C LEU A 86 -0.90 9.46 -15.67
N ILE A 87 -2.07 9.62 -15.04
CA ILE A 87 -3.29 8.92 -15.46
C ILE A 87 -3.74 9.39 -16.85
N ASP A 88 -3.68 10.69 -17.12
CA ASP A 88 -3.99 11.25 -18.44
C ASP A 88 -3.03 10.72 -19.51
N ALA A 89 -1.74 10.59 -19.19
CA ALA A 89 -0.75 9.99 -20.09
C ALA A 89 -1.02 8.49 -20.34
N ILE A 90 -1.42 7.73 -19.32
CA ILE A 90 -1.81 6.32 -19.44
C ILE A 90 -3.02 6.16 -20.38
N GLU A 91 -4.05 6.99 -20.20
CA GLU A 91 -5.24 6.99 -21.05
C GLU A 91 -4.88 7.36 -22.50
N ALA A 92 -4.02 8.38 -22.69
CA ALA A 92 -3.53 8.77 -24.01
C ALA A 92 -2.71 7.67 -24.69
N ALA A 93 -1.99 6.83 -23.93
CA ALA A 93 -1.29 5.65 -24.44
C ALA A 93 -2.22 4.47 -24.78
N GLY A 94 -3.53 4.59 -24.52
CA GLY A 94 -4.54 3.56 -24.78
C GLY A 94 -4.77 2.60 -23.60
N GLY A 95 -4.32 2.97 -22.40
CA GLY A 95 -4.62 2.27 -21.16
C GLY A 95 -5.99 2.64 -20.57
N PRO A 96 -6.40 1.99 -19.47
CA PRO A 96 -7.62 2.37 -18.76
C PRO A 96 -7.40 3.69 -18.01
N ARG A 97 -8.49 4.43 -17.78
CA ARG A 97 -8.47 5.53 -16.82
C ARG A 97 -8.50 4.97 -15.40
N TYR A 98 -7.32 4.85 -14.80
CA TYR A 98 -7.16 4.38 -13.42
C TYR A 98 -7.76 5.38 -12.42
N ASP A 99 -8.33 4.85 -11.33
CA ASP A 99 -8.54 5.60 -10.09
C ASP A 99 -7.34 5.33 -9.15
N TRP A 100 -7.10 6.17 -8.16
CA TRP A 100 -5.88 6.10 -7.35
C TRP A 100 -6.06 6.48 -5.89
N ARG A 101 -5.21 5.92 -5.02
CA ARG A 101 -5.12 6.30 -3.60
C ARG A 101 -3.67 6.47 -3.19
N SER A 102 -3.41 7.48 -2.36
CA SER A 102 -2.14 7.70 -1.65
C SER A 102 -2.44 8.40 -0.32
N ILE A 103 -1.42 8.58 0.50
CA ILE A 103 -1.44 9.42 1.69
C ILE A 103 -0.35 10.46 1.50
N ASP A 104 -0.71 11.74 1.63
CA ASP A 104 0.27 12.80 1.63
C ASP A 104 1.19 12.63 2.85
N PRO A 105 2.52 12.66 2.66
CA PRO A 105 3.48 12.52 3.73
C PRO A 105 3.49 13.76 4.63
N ALA A 106 4.17 13.65 5.77
CA ALA A 106 4.55 14.83 6.53
C ALA A 106 5.74 15.49 5.83
N ASP A 107 5.76 16.82 5.80
CA ASP A 107 6.81 17.58 5.09
C ASP A 107 8.23 17.14 5.51
N LYS A 108 9.03 16.78 4.51
CA LYS A 108 10.41 16.30 4.58
C LYS A 108 10.60 15.01 5.36
N GLN A 109 9.55 14.20 5.53
CA GLN A 109 9.63 12.94 6.29
C GLN A 109 9.71 11.68 5.42
N ASP A 110 9.43 11.79 4.11
CA ASP A 110 9.40 10.67 3.18
C ASP A 110 10.21 10.99 1.91
N GLY A 111 11.10 10.08 1.50
CA GLY A 111 11.96 10.24 0.33
C GLY A 111 13.42 10.58 0.62
N GLY A 112 14.19 10.85 -0.43
CA GLY A 112 15.61 11.17 -0.38
C GLY A 112 16.03 12.41 -1.20
N GLU A 113 15.13 13.00 -1.98
CA GLU A 113 15.40 14.23 -2.73
C GLU A 113 15.27 15.46 -1.81
N PRO A 114 16.29 16.33 -1.74
CA PRO A 114 16.18 17.55 -0.94
C PRO A 114 15.07 18.47 -1.42
N GLY A 115 14.13 18.81 -0.51
CA GLY A 115 13.07 19.78 -0.76
C GLY A 115 11.73 19.19 -1.19
N GLY A 116 11.71 17.94 -1.68
CA GLY A 116 10.50 17.22 -2.07
C GLY A 116 10.15 16.06 -1.13
N ASN A 117 8.96 15.51 -1.31
CA ASN A 117 8.47 14.33 -0.61
C ASN A 117 8.08 13.22 -1.59
N ILE A 118 8.70 12.06 -1.41
CA ILE A 118 8.52 10.91 -2.30
C ILE A 118 7.64 9.85 -1.63
N ARG A 119 6.58 9.42 -2.30
CA ARG A 119 5.57 8.53 -1.73
C ARG A 119 5.24 7.33 -2.62
N GLN A 120 4.54 6.39 -2.00
CA GLN A 120 3.82 5.34 -2.70
C GLN A 120 2.44 5.83 -3.13
N ALA A 121 2.02 5.48 -4.33
CA ALA A 121 0.64 5.62 -4.77
C ALA A 121 0.13 4.30 -5.33
N PHE A 122 -1.18 4.11 -5.34
CA PHE A 122 -1.79 2.90 -5.86
C PHE A 122 -2.78 3.29 -6.95
N LEU A 123 -2.61 2.75 -8.16
CA LEU A 123 -3.56 2.82 -9.26
C LEU A 123 -4.42 1.54 -9.28
N PHE A 124 -5.71 1.67 -9.58
CA PHE A 124 -6.59 0.53 -9.80
C PHE A 124 -7.62 0.80 -10.88
N ASN A 125 -7.88 -0.21 -11.72
CA ASN A 125 -8.85 -0.10 -12.80
C ASN A 125 -10.26 -0.27 -12.21
N PRO A 126 -11.10 0.79 -12.15
CA PRO A 126 -12.41 0.73 -11.52
C PRO A 126 -13.40 -0.18 -12.28
N GLU A 127 -13.12 -0.54 -13.53
CA GLU A 127 -13.93 -1.50 -14.29
C GLU A 127 -13.69 -2.96 -13.86
N ARG A 128 -12.59 -3.21 -13.13
CA ARG A 128 -12.10 -4.56 -12.77
C ARG A 128 -12.13 -4.80 -11.27
N VAL A 129 -11.78 -3.79 -10.48
CA VAL A 129 -11.69 -3.87 -9.02
C VAL A 129 -12.22 -2.58 -8.38
N SER A 130 -12.65 -2.68 -7.13
CA SER A 130 -13.09 -1.53 -6.33
C SER A 130 -12.23 -1.37 -5.10
N PHE A 131 -11.88 -0.13 -4.76
CA PHE A 131 -11.24 0.18 -3.49
C PHE A 131 -12.30 0.27 -2.36
N THR A 132 -11.98 -0.24 -1.17
CA THR A 132 -12.89 -0.12 -0.02
C THR A 132 -12.59 1.16 0.74
N ASP A 133 -13.10 2.28 0.23
CA ASP A 133 -12.92 3.59 0.83
C ASP A 133 -13.55 3.71 2.22
N ARG A 134 -12.82 4.42 3.09
CA ARG A 134 -13.28 4.91 4.39
C ARG A 134 -12.79 6.35 4.52
N ALA A 135 -13.03 6.99 5.66
CA ALA A 135 -12.29 8.22 5.96
C ALA A 135 -10.78 7.94 5.77
N GLY A 136 -10.15 8.71 4.89
CA GLY A 136 -8.71 8.62 4.67
C GLY A 136 -7.96 8.99 5.94
N GLY A 137 -6.81 8.33 6.17
CA GLY A 137 -5.86 8.76 7.17
C GLY A 137 -5.02 9.95 6.70
N ASP A 138 -4.14 10.40 7.58
CA ASP A 138 -3.04 11.32 7.30
C ASP A 138 -1.71 10.61 7.62
N ALA A 139 -0.58 11.29 7.40
CA ALA A 139 0.76 10.75 7.66
C ALA A 139 1.01 10.31 9.12
N THR A 140 0.23 10.81 10.08
CA THR A 140 0.47 10.68 11.52
C THR A 140 -0.60 9.87 12.26
N THR A 141 -1.78 9.71 11.67
CA THR A 141 -2.91 9.02 12.29
C THR A 141 -2.91 7.53 11.91
N PRO A 142 -2.62 6.61 12.86
CA PRO A 142 -2.70 5.18 12.58
C PRO A 142 -4.11 4.73 12.23
N THR A 143 -4.23 3.83 11.25
CA THR A 143 -5.42 2.99 11.18
C THR A 143 -5.47 1.97 12.32
N GLY A 144 -6.68 1.63 12.75
CA GLY A 144 -6.98 0.56 13.70
C GLY A 144 -7.95 -0.48 13.13
N ILE A 145 -8.35 -1.42 13.98
CA ILE A 145 -9.33 -2.46 13.66
C ILE A 145 -10.67 -2.11 14.31
N THR A 146 -11.75 -2.17 13.54
CA THR A 146 -13.14 -2.02 13.99
C THR A 146 -14.01 -3.17 13.48
N LYS A 147 -15.29 -3.19 13.85
CA LYS A 147 -16.26 -4.21 13.44
C LYS A 147 -17.46 -3.55 12.77
N ILE A 148 -17.70 -3.89 11.50
CA ILE A 148 -18.84 -3.42 10.72
C ILE A 148 -19.68 -4.64 10.34
N ARG A 149 -20.97 -4.65 10.73
CA ARG A 149 -21.92 -5.75 10.44
C ARG A 149 -21.36 -7.13 10.78
N GLY A 150 -20.70 -7.26 11.92
CA GLY A 150 -20.15 -8.54 12.36
C GLY A 150 -18.76 -8.89 11.83
N LYS A 151 -18.20 -8.12 10.88
CA LYS A 151 -16.92 -8.41 10.22
C LYS A 151 -15.83 -7.40 10.62
N ALA A 152 -14.59 -7.86 10.73
CA ALA A 152 -13.44 -6.98 10.96
C ALA A 152 -13.26 -6.01 9.79
N ALA A 153 -12.91 -4.77 10.09
CA ALA A 153 -12.69 -3.69 9.13
C ALA A 153 -11.60 -2.74 9.64
N LEU A 154 -11.00 -1.96 8.74
CA LEU A 154 -10.13 -0.86 9.12
C LEU A 154 -10.95 0.35 9.58
N THR A 155 -10.37 1.18 10.46
CA THR A 155 -10.98 2.48 10.82
C THR A 155 -10.75 3.54 9.75
N LEU A 156 -9.59 3.49 9.07
CA LEU A 156 -9.19 4.41 8.01
C LEU A 156 -8.73 3.61 6.78
N SER A 157 -8.98 4.11 5.57
CA SER A 157 -8.59 3.46 4.31
C SER A 157 -8.71 4.44 3.14
N PRO A 158 -7.61 4.85 2.49
CA PRO A 158 -6.21 4.49 2.79
C PRO A 158 -5.72 5.04 4.14
N ALA A 159 -4.62 4.50 4.67
CA ALA A 159 -3.99 4.98 5.90
C ALA A 159 -2.58 4.41 6.08
N VAL A 160 -1.78 5.10 6.90
CA VAL A 160 -0.51 4.58 7.40
C VAL A 160 -0.72 3.55 8.51
N SER A 161 0.14 2.54 8.56
CA SER A 161 0.25 1.61 9.69
C SER A 161 1.35 2.11 10.62
N THR A 162 1.11 3.12 11.44
CA THR A 162 2.13 3.48 12.44
C THR A 162 2.21 2.37 13.49
N ARG A 163 3.33 1.64 13.47
CA ARG A 163 3.75 0.78 14.57
C ARG A 163 3.95 1.70 15.79
N ALA A 164 3.47 1.30 16.97
CA ALA A 164 3.95 1.90 18.22
C ALA A 164 5.49 2.01 18.20
N PRO A 165 6.11 3.05 18.81
CA PRO A 165 7.54 3.31 18.70
C PRO A 165 8.35 2.02 18.90
N ARG A 166 9.35 1.76 18.03
CA ARG A 166 10.18 0.56 18.14
C ARG A 166 10.72 0.50 19.58
N PRO A 167 10.45 -0.55 20.38
CA PRO A 167 11.23 -0.74 21.59
C PRO A 167 12.70 -0.89 21.19
N SER A 168 13.59 -0.46 22.07
CA SER A 168 15.04 -0.46 21.88
C SER A 168 15.57 -1.79 21.34
N PRO A 169 16.74 -1.81 20.65
CA PRO A 169 17.27 -2.99 19.95
C PRO A 169 17.44 -4.25 20.80
N THR A 170 17.35 -4.14 22.13
CA THR A 170 17.44 -5.25 23.09
C THR A 170 16.11 -5.98 23.31
N ALA A 171 14.99 -5.49 22.79
CA ALA A 171 13.70 -6.16 22.91
C ALA A 171 13.46 -7.09 21.70
N ALA A 172 13.76 -8.38 21.89
CA ALA A 172 13.47 -9.44 20.91
C ALA A 172 11.99 -9.45 20.54
N SER A 173 11.71 -9.39 19.24
CA SER A 173 10.36 -9.39 18.68
C SER A 173 9.72 -10.78 18.79
N ARG A 174 8.65 -10.87 19.58
CA ARG A 174 7.63 -11.90 19.41
C ARG A 174 6.40 -11.20 18.88
N TRP A 175 5.95 -11.58 17.69
CA TRP A 175 4.62 -11.27 17.20
C TRP A 175 3.61 -11.69 18.29
N PRO A 176 2.82 -10.79 18.90
CA PRO A 176 1.77 -11.23 19.78
C PRO A 176 0.73 -11.92 18.90
N ALA A 177 0.68 -13.26 19.00
CA ALA A 177 -0.44 -14.02 18.50
C ALA A 177 -1.72 -13.37 19.05
N SER A 178 -2.63 -13.07 18.14
CA SER A 178 -4.00 -12.69 18.45
C SER A 178 -4.55 -13.58 19.56
N SER A 179 -4.98 -12.98 20.67
CA SER A 179 -5.69 -13.68 21.74
C SER A 179 -6.90 -14.42 21.15
N PRO A 180 -7.04 -15.75 21.32
CA PRO A 180 -8.30 -16.41 21.03
C PRO A 180 -9.27 -16.07 22.16
N SER A 181 -10.17 -15.12 21.93
CA SER A 181 -11.37 -14.96 22.74
C SER A 181 -12.32 -16.13 22.43
N GLY A 182 -12.25 -17.17 23.25
CA GLY A 182 -13.12 -18.33 23.06
C GLY A 182 -12.82 -19.53 23.96
N ALA A 183 -12.65 -19.32 25.27
CA ALA A 183 -12.78 -20.42 26.23
C ALA A 183 -14.15 -20.31 26.89
N ALA A 184 -15.08 -21.15 26.44
CA ALA A 184 -16.32 -21.44 27.14
C ALA A 184 -15.99 -21.84 28.59
N ARG A 185 -16.53 -21.10 29.56
CA ARG A 185 -16.53 -21.52 30.96
C ARG A 185 -17.42 -22.75 31.07
N SER A 186 -16.83 -23.93 31.19
CA SER A 186 -17.52 -25.10 31.71
C SER A 186 -17.72 -24.90 33.20
N SER A 187 -18.94 -24.59 33.63
CA SER A 187 -19.34 -24.67 35.04
C SER A 187 -19.53 -26.14 35.41
N SER A 188 -18.53 -26.75 36.03
CA SER A 188 -18.72 -27.99 36.78
C SER A 188 -19.20 -27.66 38.19
N SER A 189 -20.48 -27.91 38.44
CA SER A 189 -21.02 -27.95 39.81
C SER A 189 -20.46 -29.18 40.54
N PRO A 190 -19.98 -29.06 41.78
CA PRO A 190 -19.64 -30.23 42.58
C PRO A 190 -20.93 -30.82 43.17
N THR A 191 -21.35 -31.97 42.65
CA THR A 191 -22.35 -32.83 43.31
C THR A 191 -21.70 -33.50 44.52
N THR A 192 -22.03 -33.03 45.72
CA THR A 192 -21.79 -33.75 46.97
C THR A 192 -23.00 -34.66 47.23
N SER A 193 -22.81 -35.97 47.09
CA SER A 193 -23.82 -36.97 47.51
C SER A 193 -23.82 -37.12 49.04
N PRO A 194 -24.97 -37.25 49.71
CA PRO A 194 -25.04 -37.57 51.14
C PRO A 194 -24.86 -39.07 51.39
N PRO A 195 -24.45 -39.48 52.61
CA PRO A 195 -24.23 -40.89 52.94
C PRO A 195 -25.55 -41.67 53.07
N ARG A 196 -25.55 -42.90 52.57
CA ARG A 196 -26.65 -43.85 52.67
C ARG A 196 -26.62 -44.51 54.06
N ALA A 197 -27.70 -44.34 54.83
CA ALA A 197 -27.91 -45.06 56.07
C ALA A 197 -28.13 -46.56 55.79
N ALA A 198 -27.41 -47.42 56.52
CA ALA A 198 -27.69 -48.85 56.60
C ALA A 198 -28.57 -49.08 57.83
N THR A 199 -29.81 -49.53 57.61
CA THR A 199 -30.65 -50.10 58.67
C THR A 199 -30.66 -51.62 58.47
N ARG A 200 -30.35 -52.32 59.55
CA ARG A 200 -30.46 -53.77 59.77
C ARG A 200 -31.91 -54.26 59.57
N ALA A 201 -32.08 -55.41 58.93
CA ALA A 201 -32.67 -56.64 59.48
C ALA A 201 -32.61 -57.73 58.40
#